data_AF-A0A381NAV3-F1
#
_entry.id   AF-A0A381NAV3-F1
#
_cell.length_a   1.000
_cell.length_b   1.000
_cell.length_c   1.000
_cell.angle_alpha   90.00
_cell.angle_beta   90.00
_cell.angle_gamma   90.00
#
_symmetry.space_group_name_H-M   'P 1'
#
loop_
_entity.id
_entity.type
_entity.pdbx_description
1 polymer ?
#
loop_
_entity_poly.entity_id
_entity_poly.type
_entity_poly.pdbx_seq_one_letter_code
_entity_poly.pdbx_strand_id
1 'polypeptide(L)'
;MKFVIILLAISTLLAVLFAGINSTNELELTQIFPKETLSIAFLVAFMGWMPAPLDISIWQSIWTLEKQKKEEKKINEKEIIFDFNIGYIITIILGVCFIALGSFVMYKSGETFSNQGGEFAKQLINLYTNSIGNEVFLIIAIAAFTTMFSTTITCLDASPRTMEKTFSLLGINKIANYNLWIIILAVGTLSIFVFFMSEMGLLVKIATILSFITAPFYAFVNFRLINSKYTPKEHRPSKGINILSIMGLIFLTCFTVWYLTIL
;
A
#
# COMPACT_ATOMS: atom_id res chain seq x y z
N MET A 1 -12.40 -10.08 -8.18
CA MET A 1 -11.59 -9.10 -7.40
C MET A 1 -12.31 -7.77 -7.19
N LYS A 2 -12.66 -7.01 -8.24
CA LYS A 2 -13.35 -5.70 -8.08
C LYS A 2 -14.58 -5.74 -7.16
N PHE A 3 -15.48 -6.71 -7.35
CA PHE A 3 -16.66 -6.90 -6.49
C PHE A 3 -16.32 -7.16 -5.02
N VAL A 4 -15.24 -7.86 -4.73
CA VAL A 4 -14.87 -8.21 -3.35
C VAL A 4 -14.21 -7.05 -2.64
N ILE A 5 -13.44 -6.22 -3.36
CA ILE A 5 -12.92 -4.95 -2.83
C ILE A 5 -14.07 -4.00 -2.50
N ILE A 6 -15.07 -3.90 -3.38
CA ILE A 6 -16.28 -3.10 -3.13
C ILE A 6 -17.03 -3.61 -1.90
N LEU A 7 -17.21 -4.93 -1.79
CA LEU A 7 -17.86 -5.54 -0.62
C LEU A 7 -17.11 -5.20 0.66
N LEU A 8 -15.79 -5.39 0.70
CA LEU A 8 -14.97 -5.07 1.87
C LEU A 8 -15.05 -3.58 2.22
N ALA A 9 -15.02 -2.69 1.21
CA ALA A 9 -15.13 -1.26 1.41
C ALA A 9 -16.47 -0.85 2.04
N ILE A 10 -17.58 -1.38 1.52
CA ILE A 10 -18.93 -1.15 2.06
C ILE A 10 -19.02 -1.71 3.49
N SER A 11 -18.54 -2.93 3.73
CA SER A 11 -18.50 -3.53 5.06
C SER A 11 -17.69 -2.71 6.05
N THR A 12 -16.58 -2.10 5.61
CA THR A 12 -15.74 -1.23 6.45
C THR A 12 -16.45 0.07 6.79
N LEU A 13 -17.14 0.68 5.84
CA LEU A 13 -17.97 1.86 6.09
C LEU A 13 -19.07 1.55 7.11
N LEU A 14 -19.79 0.43 6.94
CA LEU A 14 -20.81 0.00 7.88
C LEU A 14 -20.23 -0.30 9.26
N ALA A 15 -19.07 -0.97 9.35
CA ALA A 15 -18.41 -1.27 10.60
C ALA A 15 -18.09 0.01 11.39
N VAL A 16 -17.54 1.03 10.72
CA VAL A 16 -17.25 2.33 11.36
C VAL A 16 -18.53 2.99 11.86
N LEU A 17 -19.61 2.98 11.07
CA LEU A 17 -20.88 3.57 11.47
C LEU A 17 -21.45 2.91 12.72
N PHE A 18 -21.52 1.57 12.75
CA PHE A 18 -22.02 0.84 13.91
C PHE A 18 -21.10 0.96 15.13
N ALA A 19 -19.78 0.88 14.93
CA ALA A 19 -18.80 1.08 15.99
C ALA A 19 -18.92 2.48 16.61
N GLY A 20 -19.09 3.51 15.77
CA GLY A 20 -19.25 4.89 16.22
C GLY A 20 -20.55 5.12 17.00
N ILE A 21 -21.66 4.51 16.58
CA ILE A 21 -22.95 4.59 17.31
C ILE A 21 -22.88 3.89 18.67
N ASN A 22 -22.20 2.74 18.73
CA ASN A 22 -22.10 1.93 19.95
C ASN A 22 -20.93 2.34 20.86
N SER A 23 -20.03 3.20 20.39
CA SER A 23 -18.87 3.64 21.16
C SER A 23 -19.30 4.59 22.27
N THR A 24 -18.96 4.22 23.51
CA THR A 24 -19.08 5.09 24.69
C THR A 24 -17.85 5.95 24.93
N ASN A 25 -16.80 5.80 24.11
CA ASN A 25 -15.59 6.61 24.22
C ASN A 25 -15.89 8.06 23.81
N GLU A 26 -15.63 9.00 24.73
CA GLU A 26 -15.62 10.43 24.39
C GLU A 26 -14.47 10.71 23.41
N LEU A 27 -14.79 11.42 22.32
CA LEU A 27 -13.79 11.88 21.36
C LEU A 27 -13.06 13.09 21.94
N GLU A 28 -11.98 12.84 22.67
CA GLU A 28 -11.06 13.89 23.09
C GLU A 28 -10.18 14.32 21.90
N LEU A 29 -10.55 15.43 21.26
CA LEU A 29 -9.78 16.04 20.17
C LEU A 29 -8.59 16.87 20.69
N THR A 30 -7.87 16.35 21.69
CA THR A 30 -6.66 17.01 22.19
C THR A 30 -5.49 16.66 21.28
N GLN A 31 -4.75 17.68 20.84
CA GLN A 31 -3.58 17.46 20.00
C GLN A 31 -2.43 16.91 20.85
N ILE A 32 -2.05 15.66 20.59
CA ILE A 32 -0.92 15.01 21.25
C ILE A 32 0.18 14.81 20.22
N PHE A 33 1.31 15.49 20.41
CA PHE A 33 2.52 15.22 19.65
C PHE A 33 3.26 14.03 20.25
N PRO A 34 3.69 13.04 19.44
CA PRO A 34 4.48 11.92 19.93
C PRO A 34 5.81 12.44 20.49
N LYS A 35 6.09 12.14 21.76
CA LYS A 35 7.33 12.55 22.45
C LYS A 35 8.39 11.46 22.44
N GLU A 36 7.95 10.20 22.38
CA GLU A 36 8.83 9.05 22.41
C GLU A 36 9.43 8.78 21.03
N THR A 37 10.72 8.47 21.02
CA THR A 37 11.47 8.11 19.80
C THR A 37 10.79 6.97 19.03
N LEU A 38 10.23 5.98 19.72
CA LEU A 38 9.53 4.85 19.09
C LEU A 38 8.25 5.29 18.37
N SER A 39 7.44 6.14 19.03
CA SER A 39 6.22 6.70 18.45
C SER A 39 6.51 7.58 17.23
N ILE A 40 7.59 8.36 17.31
CA ILE A 40 8.10 9.16 16.20
C ILE A 40 8.56 8.26 15.05
N ALA A 41 9.38 7.25 15.33
CA ALA A 41 9.89 6.31 14.32
C ALA A 41 8.74 5.54 13.63
N PHE A 42 7.70 5.17 14.37
CA PHE A 42 6.49 4.55 13.81
C PHE A 42 5.75 5.51 12.87
N LEU A 43 5.52 6.75 13.30
CA LEU A 43 4.87 7.77 12.47
C LEU A 43 5.64 7.99 11.16
N VAL A 44 6.97 8.07 11.24
CA VAL A 44 7.84 8.27 10.07
C VAL A 44 7.76 7.08 9.12
N ALA A 45 7.89 5.85 9.63
CA ALA A 45 7.78 4.64 8.82
C ALA A 45 6.41 4.52 8.14
N PHE A 46 5.34 4.94 8.83
CA PHE A 46 3.98 4.99 8.29
C PHE A 46 3.83 6.00 7.15
N MET A 47 4.47 7.18 7.26
CA MET A 47 4.35 8.26 6.28
C MET A 47 4.91 7.93 4.90
N GLY A 48 6.07 7.27 4.78
CA GLY A 48 6.65 7.00 3.45
C GLY A 48 6.22 5.67 2.82
N TRP A 49 5.37 4.89 3.49
CA TRP A 49 4.77 3.68 2.91
C TRP A 49 3.33 3.90 2.41
N MET A 50 2.61 4.92 2.91
CA MET A 50 1.22 5.18 2.52
C MET A 50 1.07 5.98 1.21
N PRO A 51 0.03 5.69 0.39
CA PRO A 51 -0.87 4.52 0.47
C PRO A 51 -0.23 3.22 -0.06
N ALA A 52 0.88 3.35 -0.80
CA ALA A 52 1.65 2.25 -1.36
C ALA A 52 3.12 2.70 -1.54
N PRO A 53 4.07 1.75 -1.60
CA PRO A 53 5.46 2.06 -1.91
C PRO A 53 5.58 2.73 -3.29
N LEU A 54 6.55 3.65 -3.44
CA LEU A 54 6.68 4.48 -4.65
C LEU A 54 7.18 3.72 -5.90
N ASP A 55 7.62 2.48 -5.74
CA ASP A 55 7.95 1.58 -6.85
C ASP A 55 6.72 1.10 -7.62
N ILE A 56 5.51 1.21 -7.05
CA ILE A 56 4.25 0.83 -7.70
C ILE A 56 3.97 1.64 -8.98
N SER A 57 4.59 2.81 -9.16
CA SER A 57 4.46 3.59 -10.39
C SER A 57 4.98 2.83 -11.61
N ILE A 58 5.98 1.97 -11.41
CA ILE A 58 6.55 1.11 -12.46
C ILE A 58 5.53 0.04 -12.85
N TRP A 59 4.85 -0.56 -11.86
CA TRP A 59 3.82 -1.59 -12.09
C TRP A 59 2.65 -1.01 -12.86
N GLN A 60 2.15 0.16 -12.42
CA GLN A 60 1.07 0.88 -13.10
C GLN A 60 1.44 1.22 -14.55
N SER A 61 2.69 1.64 -14.80
CA SER A 61 3.18 1.93 -16.15
C SER A 61 3.17 0.68 -17.04
N ILE A 62 3.69 -0.44 -16.54
CA ILE A 62 3.74 -1.71 -17.29
C ILE A 62 2.32 -2.22 -17.56
N TRP A 63 1.43 -2.23 -16.57
CA TRP A 63 0.05 -2.68 -16.77
C TRP A 63 -0.73 -1.79 -17.73
N THR A 64 -0.51 -0.47 -17.68
CA THR A 64 -1.11 0.45 -18.65
C THR A 64 -0.67 0.12 -20.06
N LEU A 65 0.63 -0.17 -20.27
CA LEU A 65 1.14 -0.62 -21.57
C LEU A 65 0.55 -1.96 -22.00
N GLU A 66 0.44 -2.94 -21.11
CA GLU A 66 -0.15 -4.25 -21.41
C GLU A 66 -1.65 -4.16 -21.71
N LYS A 67 -2.37 -3.27 -21.01
CA LYS A 67 -3.78 -2.97 -21.27
C LYS A 67 -3.94 -2.32 -22.65
N GLN A 68 -3.08 -1.35 -22.97
CA GLN A 68 -3.07 -0.66 -24.26
C GLN A 68 -2.83 -1.58 -25.45
N LYS A 69 -2.06 -2.67 -25.28
CA LYS A 69 -1.84 -3.69 -26.33
C LYS A 69 -3.09 -4.53 -26.61
N LYS A 70 -4.00 -4.66 -25.63
CA LYS A 70 -5.21 -5.48 -25.72
C LYS A 70 -6.43 -4.69 -26.18
N GLU A 71 -6.40 -3.36 -26.07
CA GLU A 71 -7.51 -2.50 -26.48
C GLU A 71 -7.33 -2.01 -27.93
N GLU A 72 -8.41 -2.04 -28.70
CA GLU A 72 -8.43 -1.54 -30.09
C GLU A 72 -8.31 -0.01 -30.16
N LYS A 73 -8.71 0.69 -29.10
CA LYS A 73 -8.63 2.15 -29.00
C LYS A 73 -7.47 2.57 -28.10
N LYS A 74 -6.86 3.71 -28.44
CA LYS A 74 -5.84 4.34 -27.60
C LYS A 74 -6.52 4.87 -26.33
N ILE A 75 -6.13 4.37 -25.17
CA ILE A 75 -6.62 4.82 -23.87
C ILE A 75 -6.18 6.27 -23.69
N ASN A 76 -7.13 7.12 -23.34
CA ASN A 76 -6.86 8.54 -23.16
C ASN A 76 -6.15 8.78 -21.82
N GLU A 77 -5.21 9.72 -21.77
CA GLU A 77 -4.55 10.16 -20.53
C GLU A 77 -5.57 10.55 -19.45
N LYS A 78 -6.64 11.27 -19.85
CA LYS A 78 -7.70 11.67 -18.92
C LYS A 78 -8.40 10.49 -18.26
N GLU A 79 -8.57 9.38 -18.98
CA GLU A 79 -9.18 8.16 -18.44
C GLU A 79 -8.26 7.47 -17.45
N ILE A 80 -6.95 7.42 -17.74
CA ILE A 80 -5.94 6.85 -16.85
C ILE A 80 -5.87 7.66 -15.54
N ILE A 81 -5.82 8.99 -15.64
CA ILE A 81 -5.78 9.88 -14.47
C ILE A 81 -7.09 9.75 -13.66
N PHE A 82 -8.24 9.66 -14.33
CA PHE A 82 -9.52 9.47 -13.65
C PHE A 82 -9.58 8.15 -12.88
N ASP A 83 -9.18 7.03 -13.49
CA ASP A 83 -9.12 5.72 -12.84
C ASP A 83 -8.19 5.74 -11.61
N PHE A 84 -7.01 6.34 -11.75
CA PHE A 84 -6.07 6.53 -10.64
C PHE A 84 -6.69 7.35 -9.50
N ASN A 85 -7.30 8.50 -9.81
CA ASN A 85 -7.89 9.39 -8.81
C ASN A 85 -9.02 8.72 -8.03
N ILE A 86 -9.89 7.95 -8.70
CA ILE A 86 -10.96 7.19 -8.04
C ILE A 86 -10.36 6.18 -7.06
N GLY A 87 -9.37 5.40 -7.50
CA GLY A 87 -8.67 4.45 -6.62
C GLY A 87 -8.00 5.14 -5.43
N TYR A 88 -7.36 6.28 -5.66
CA TYR A 88 -6.66 7.05 -4.62
C TYR A 88 -7.64 7.62 -3.58
N ILE A 89 -8.75 8.22 -4.01
CA ILE A 89 -9.79 8.76 -3.12
C ILE A 89 -10.42 7.64 -2.28
N ILE A 90 -10.76 6.50 -2.89
CA ILE A 90 -11.30 5.34 -2.16
C ILE A 90 -10.30 4.88 -1.09
N THR A 91 -9.01 4.87 -1.42
CA THR A 91 -7.95 4.49 -0.47
C THR A 91 -7.86 5.45 0.71
N ILE A 92 -7.99 6.76 0.48
CA ILE A 92 -8.04 7.77 1.56
C ILE A 92 -9.24 7.51 2.47
N ILE A 93 -10.43 7.31 1.89
CA ILE A 93 -11.67 7.06 2.64
C ILE A 93 -11.49 5.82 3.53
N LEU A 94 -10.99 4.72 2.97
CA LEU A 94 -10.76 3.48 3.72
C LEU A 94 -9.69 3.66 4.81
N GLY A 95 -8.62 4.42 4.54
CA GLY A 95 -7.61 4.75 5.54
C GLY A 95 -8.21 5.45 6.76
N VAL A 96 -9.07 6.45 6.53
CA VAL A 96 -9.80 7.13 7.61
C VAL A 96 -10.73 6.17 8.35
N CYS A 97 -11.42 5.28 7.64
CA CYS A 97 -12.26 4.26 8.27
C CYS A 97 -11.48 3.31 9.19
N PHE A 98 -10.29 2.84 8.78
CA PHE A 98 -9.46 1.98 9.62
C PHE A 98 -8.92 2.71 10.85
N ILE A 99 -8.56 4.00 10.72
CA ILE A 99 -8.20 4.83 11.87
C ILE A 99 -9.38 4.95 12.85
N ALA A 100 -10.59 5.17 12.32
CA ALA A 100 -11.80 5.25 13.14
C ALA A 100 -12.12 3.92 13.84
N LEU A 101 -12.00 2.77 13.16
CA LEU A 101 -12.16 1.45 13.79
C LEU A 101 -11.12 1.22 14.90
N GLY A 102 -9.87 1.60 14.66
CA GLY A 102 -8.83 1.58 15.70
C GLY A 102 -9.25 2.40 16.92
N SER A 103 -9.81 3.59 16.70
CA SER A 103 -10.29 4.47 17.77
C SER A 103 -11.53 3.96 18.50
N PHE A 104 -12.52 3.39 17.81
CA PHE A 104 -13.79 2.98 18.41
C PHE A 104 -13.74 1.60 19.05
N VAL A 105 -12.96 0.68 18.47
CA VAL A 105 -12.98 -0.74 18.86
C VAL A 105 -11.71 -1.16 19.61
N MET A 106 -10.54 -0.67 19.21
CA MET A 106 -9.26 -1.12 19.78
C MET A 106 -8.72 -0.21 20.87
N TYR A 107 -8.93 1.10 20.78
CA TYR A 107 -8.39 2.03 21.74
C TYR A 107 -8.93 1.74 23.15
N LYS A 108 -8.04 1.61 24.13
CA LYS A 108 -8.32 1.25 25.53
C LYS A 108 -8.95 -0.15 25.75
N SER A 109 -9.01 -1.02 24.75
CA SER A 109 -9.51 -2.40 24.93
C SER A 109 -8.52 -3.32 25.65
N GLY A 110 -7.23 -2.95 25.69
CA GLY A 110 -6.14 -3.80 26.19
C GLY A 110 -5.65 -4.85 25.19
N GLU A 111 -6.30 -4.97 24.03
CA GLU A 111 -5.90 -5.87 22.96
C GLU A 111 -4.75 -5.25 22.13
N THR A 112 -3.74 -6.08 21.83
CA THR A 112 -2.67 -5.74 20.89
C THR A 112 -2.67 -6.73 19.74
N PHE A 113 -2.35 -6.27 18.53
CA PHE A 113 -2.22 -7.17 17.40
C PHE A 113 -1.10 -8.19 17.64
N SER A 114 -1.39 -9.47 17.38
CA SER A 114 -0.41 -10.54 17.45
C SER A 114 0.62 -10.41 16.35
N ASN A 115 1.86 -10.80 16.66
CA ASN A 115 2.93 -10.94 15.68
C ASN A 115 2.77 -12.19 14.80
N GLN A 116 1.79 -13.04 15.07
CA GLN A 116 1.47 -14.23 14.27
C GLN A 116 0.37 -13.90 13.25
N GLY A 117 0.61 -14.20 11.97
CA GLY A 117 -0.30 -13.80 10.90
C GLY A 117 -1.71 -14.41 10.97
N GLY A 118 -1.83 -15.66 11.45
CA GLY A 118 -3.12 -16.31 11.63
C GLY A 118 -3.98 -15.66 12.73
N GLU A 119 -3.35 -15.32 13.86
CA GLU A 119 -4.02 -14.61 14.95
C GLU A 119 -4.37 -13.18 14.56
N PHE A 120 -3.45 -12.47 13.88
CA PHE A 120 -3.71 -11.15 13.33
C PHE A 120 -4.95 -11.13 12.42
N ALA A 121 -5.08 -12.11 11.51
CA ALA A 121 -6.23 -12.22 10.63
C ALA A 121 -7.55 -12.41 11.40
N LYS A 122 -7.53 -13.21 12.48
CA LYS A 122 -8.68 -13.39 13.36
C LYS A 122 -9.03 -12.09 14.09
N GLN A 123 -8.04 -11.39 14.65
CA GLN A 123 -8.23 -10.10 15.31
C GLN A 123 -8.80 -9.05 14.36
N LEU A 124 -8.34 -9.01 13.10
CA LEU A 124 -8.87 -8.13 12.08
C LEU A 124 -10.36 -8.40 11.81
N ILE A 125 -10.75 -9.67 11.61
CA ILE A 125 -12.17 -10.03 11.39
C ILE A 125 -13.01 -9.67 12.62
N ASN A 126 -12.47 -9.87 13.83
CA ASN A 126 -13.15 -9.55 15.07
C ASN A 126 -13.50 -8.06 15.21
N LEU A 127 -12.74 -7.14 14.60
CA LEU A 127 -13.10 -5.72 14.58
C LEU A 127 -14.46 -5.49 13.92
N TYR A 128 -14.77 -6.24 12.87
CA TYR A 128 -16.03 -6.14 12.17
C TYR A 128 -17.15 -6.85 12.91
N THR A 129 -16.90 -8.05 13.45
CA THR A 129 -17.96 -8.81 14.16
C THR A 129 -18.33 -8.17 15.49
N ASN A 130 -17.39 -7.53 16.19
CA ASN A 130 -17.69 -6.77 17.40
C ASN A 130 -18.53 -5.52 17.10
N SER A 131 -18.36 -4.94 15.90
CA SER A 131 -19.06 -3.71 15.51
C SER A 131 -20.44 -3.98 14.90
N ILE A 132 -20.54 -4.97 14.01
CA ILE A 132 -21.74 -5.27 13.21
C ILE A 132 -22.53 -6.46 13.77
N GLY A 133 -21.86 -7.44 14.38
CA GLY A 133 -22.44 -8.69 14.88
C GLY A 133 -21.75 -9.94 14.31
N ASN A 134 -21.94 -11.08 14.97
CA ASN A 134 -21.27 -12.33 14.58
C ASN A 134 -21.73 -12.91 13.24
N GLU A 135 -22.95 -12.59 12.80
CA GLU A 135 -23.52 -13.09 11.55
C GLU A 135 -22.73 -12.66 10.29
N VAL A 136 -21.97 -11.55 10.36
CA VAL A 136 -21.15 -11.10 9.23
C VAL A 136 -19.79 -11.77 9.15
N PHE A 137 -19.40 -12.60 10.14
CA PHE A 137 -18.08 -13.22 10.23
C PHE A 137 -17.65 -13.86 8.90
N LEU A 138 -18.50 -14.73 8.34
CA LEU A 138 -18.16 -15.48 7.13
C LEU A 138 -18.02 -14.57 5.90
N ILE A 139 -18.84 -13.52 5.81
CA ILE A 139 -18.77 -12.53 4.72
C ILE A 139 -17.45 -11.77 4.79
N ILE A 140 -17.08 -11.28 5.98
CA ILE A 140 -15.85 -10.53 6.21
C ILE A 140 -14.62 -11.42 6.02
N ALA A 141 -14.65 -12.67 6.50
CA ALA A 141 -13.56 -13.62 6.33
C ALA A 141 -13.26 -13.87 4.84
N ILE A 142 -14.30 -14.10 4.01
CA ILE A 142 -14.15 -14.27 2.57
C ILE A 142 -13.62 -12.98 1.91
N ALA A 143 -14.13 -11.82 2.33
CA ALA A 143 -13.70 -10.54 1.79
C ALA A 143 -12.23 -10.22 2.12
N ALA A 144 -11.80 -10.46 3.36
CA ALA A 144 -10.44 -10.31 3.82
C ALA A 144 -9.49 -11.28 3.10
N PHE A 145 -9.86 -12.56 3.03
CA PHE A 145 -9.10 -13.58 2.29
C PHE A 145 -8.91 -13.18 0.83
N THR A 146 -10.00 -12.82 0.13
CA THR A 146 -9.92 -12.48 -1.30
C THR A 146 -9.09 -11.22 -1.53
N THR A 147 -9.15 -10.24 -0.62
CA THR A 147 -8.33 -9.02 -0.70
C THR A 147 -6.84 -9.35 -0.56
N MET A 148 -6.46 -10.13 0.45
CA MET A 148 -5.05 -10.55 0.64
C MET A 148 -4.57 -11.45 -0.51
N PHE A 149 -5.42 -12.32 -1.01
CA PHE A 149 -5.13 -13.15 -2.18
C PHE A 149 -4.96 -12.30 -3.45
N SER A 150 -5.76 -11.25 -3.62
CA SER A 150 -5.61 -10.28 -4.70
C SER A 150 -4.26 -9.57 -4.65
N THR A 151 -3.79 -9.16 -3.48
CA THR A 151 -2.46 -8.58 -3.31
C THR A 151 -1.37 -9.57 -3.69
N THR A 152 -1.51 -10.84 -3.28
CA THR A 152 -0.57 -11.91 -3.64
C THR A 152 -0.45 -12.07 -5.16
N ILE A 153 -1.59 -12.15 -5.86
CA ILE A 153 -1.62 -12.24 -7.33
C ILE A 153 -1.02 -10.99 -7.97
N THR A 154 -1.34 -9.81 -7.44
CA THR A 154 -0.85 -8.52 -7.93
C THR A 154 0.69 -8.48 -7.88
N CYS A 155 1.29 -8.87 -6.76
CA CYS A 155 2.75 -8.91 -6.60
C CYS A 155 3.40 -10.00 -7.47
N LEU A 156 2.77 -11.19 -7.57
CA LEU A 156 3.24 -12.31 -8.41
C LEU A 156 3.16 -12.04 -9.91
N ASP A 157 2.32 -11.10 -10.36
CA ASP A 157 2.29 -10.65 -11.75
C ASP A 157 3.21 -9.46 -12.00
N ALA A 158 3.11 -8.41 -11.16
CA ALA A 158 3.82 -7.15 -11.40
C ALA A 158 5.34 -7.30 -11.33
N SER A 159 5.82 -7.92 -10.25
CA SER A 159 7.25 -7.97 -9.96
C SER A 159 8.01 -8.75 -11.02
N PRO A 160 7.57 -9.95 -11.46
CA PRO A 160 8.25 -10.66 -12.55
C PRO A 160 8.25 -9.92 -13.88
N ARG A 161 7.17 -9.19 -14.23
CA ARG A 161 7.16 -8.32 -15.42
C ARG A 161 8.19 -7.20 -15.32
N THR A 162 8.28 -6.55 -14.16
CA THR A 162 9.29 -5.51 -13.91
C THR A 162 10.69 -6.07 -14.02
N MET A 163 10.95 -7.26 -13.47
CA MET A 163 12.26 -7.90 -13.53
C MET A 163 12.64 -8.32 -14.96
N GLU A 164 11.73 -8.96 -15.69
CA GLU A 164 11.92 -9.28 -17.10
C GLU A 164 12.28 -8.03 -17.92
N LYS A 165 11.51 -6.94 -17.75
CA LYS A 165 11.74 -5.69 -18.46
C LYS A 165 13.09 -5.07 -18.08
N THR A 166 13.45 -5.11 -16.80
CA THR A 166 14.73 -4.58 -16.31
C THR A 166 15.91 -5.31 -16.96
N PHE A 167 15.91 -6.65 -16.93
CA PHE A 167 17.02 -7.42 -17.52
C PHE A 167 17.07 -7.34 -19.04
N SER A 168 15.91 -7.19 -19.71
CA SER A 168 15.86 -6.91 -21.14
C SER A 168 16.51 -5.56 -21.48
N LEU A 169 16.24 -4.52 -20.68
CA LEU A 169 16.85 -3.19 -20.86
C LEU A 169 18.35 -3.16 -20.56
N LEU A 170 18.82 -4.02 -19.66
CA LEU A 170 20.25 -4.20 -19.37
C LEU A 170 21.00 -5.06 -20.41
N GLY A 171 20.28 -5.62 -21.40
CA GLY A 171 20.86 -6.49 -22.43
C GLY A 171 21.17 -7.92 -21.96
N ILE A 172 20.70 -8.31 -20.76
CA ILE A 172 20.94 -9.65 -20.18
C ILE A 172 19.75 -10.57 -20.49
N ASN A 173 19.55 -10.83 -21.79
CA ASN A 173 18.33 -11.49 -22.29
C ASN A 173 18.13 -12.92 -21.76
N LYS A 174 19.21 -13.61 -21.34
CA LYS A 174 19.13 -14.99 -20.82
C LYS A 174 18.24 -15.12 -19.57
N ILE A 175 18.19 -14.07 -18.74
CA ILE A 175 17.38 -14.02 -17.53
C ILE A 175 16.21 -13.03 -17.64
N ALA A 176 16.02 -12.40 -18.81
CA ALA A 176 14.88 -11.54 -19.10
C ALA A 176 13.67 -12.41 -19.48
N ASN A 177 13.16 -13.18 -18.50
CA ASN A 177 12.09 -14.16 -18.73
C ASN A 177 11.08 -14.10 -17.58
N TYR A 178 9.83 -13.78 -17.88
CA TYR A 178 8.74 -13.72 -16.91
C TYR A 178 8.58 -15.02 -16.09
N ASN A 179 8.60 -16.19 -16.75
CA ASN A 179 8.40 -17.48 -16.09
C ASN A 179 9.55 -17.83 -15.13
N LEU A 180 10.77 -17.38 -15.43
CA LEU A 180 11.89 -17.54 -14.51
C LEU A 180 11.64 -16.70 -13.24
N TRP A 181 11.27 -15.43 -13.40
CA TRP A 181 11.09 -14.51 -12.28
C TRP A 181 9.87 -14.84 -11.42
N ILE A 182 8.78 -15.35 -12.00
CA ILE A 182 7.62 -15.79 -11.20
C ILE A 182 7.98 -17.02 -10.33
N ILE A 183 8.79 -17.96 -10.84
CA ILE A 183 9.26 -19.11 -10.06
C ILE A 183 10.19 -18.64 -8.94
N ILE A 184 11.18 -17.79 -9.25
CA ILE A 184 12.11 -17.24 -8.26
C ILE A 184 11.35 -16.51 -7.15
N LEU A 185 10.37 -15.67 -7.53
CA LEU A 185 9.57 -14.90 -6.59
C LEU A 185 8.69 -15.81 -5.72
N ALA A 186 8.01 -16.78 -6.32
CA ALA A 186 7.15 -17.70 -5.58
C ALA A 186 7.96 -18.55 -4.59
N VAL A 187 9.07 -19.13 -5.03
CA VAL A 187 9.96 -19.93 -4.17
C VAL A 187 10.57 -19.08 -3.07
N GLY A 188 11.06 -17.88 -3.39
CA GLY A 188 11.63 -16.96 -2.41
C GLY A 188 10.61 -16.52 -1.36
N THR A 189 9.39 -16.16 -1.80
CA THR A 189 8.31 -15.76 -0.89
C THR A 189 7.88 -16.91 0.01
N LEU A 190 7.71 -18.13 -0.53
CA LEU A 190 7.38 -19.31 0.27
C LEU A 190 8.48 -19.66 1.27
N SER A 191 9.74 -19.51 0.87
CA SER A 191 10.88 -19.75 1.76
C SER A 191 10.86 -18.76 2.93
N ILE A 192 10.75 -17.46 2.64
CA ILE A 192 10.62 -16.42 3.68
C ILE A 192 9.42 -16.71 4.58
N PHE A 193 8.27 -17.06 4.01
CA PHE A 193 7.07 -17.36 4.77
C PHE A 193 7.27 -18.54 5.73
N VAL A 194 7.85 -19.65 5.28
CA VAL A 194 8.09 -20.83 6.13
C VAL A 194 9.04 -20.51 7.29
N PHE A 195 10.08 -19.71 7.06
CA PHE A 195 11.06 -19.36 8.09
C PHE A 195 10.62 -18.24 9.05
N PHE A 196 9.69 -17.36 8.62
CA PHE A 196 9.32 -16.15 9.37
C PHE A 196 7.80 -16.03 9.64
N MET A 197 7.02 -17.10 9.50
CA MET A 197 5.56 -17.08 9.72
C MET A 197 5.16 -16.62 11.13
N SER A 198 5.98 -16.97 12.14
CA SER A 198 5.77 -16.58 13.54
C SER A 198 6.21 -15.14 13.83
N GLU A 199 6.87 -14.47 12.88
CA GLU A 199 7.48 -13.15 13.03
C GLU A 199 6.92 -12.16 11.98
N MET A 200 5.60 -12.20 11.75
CA MET A 200 4.96 -11.32 10.76
C MET A 200 5.19 -9.84 11.09
N GLY A 201 5.18 -9.48 12.37
CA GLY A 201 5.49 -8.11 12.82
C GLY A 201 6.88 -7.65 12.36
N LEU A 202 7.89 -8.54 12.42
CA LEU A 202 9.23 -8.26 11.92
C LEU A 202 9.24 -8.10 10.39
N LEU A 203 8.55 -8.98 9.66
CA LEU A 203 8.45 -8.88 8.19
C LEU A 203 7.84 -7.55 7.75
N VAL A 204 6.73 -7.14 8.37
CA VAL A 204 6.07 -5.86 8.09
C VAL A 204 6.98 -4.69 8.44
N LYS A 205 7.70 -4.76 9.57
CA LYS A 205 8.66 -3.73 9.97
C LYS A 205 9.80 -3.58 8.96
N ILE A 206 10.42 -4.69 8.54
CA ILE A 206 11.50 -4.66 7.54
C ILE A 206 10.99 -4.09 6.21
N ALA A 207 9.82 -4.54 5.74
CA ALA A 207 9.24 -4.09 4.48
C ALA A 207 8.94 -2.58 4.50
N THR A 208 8.34 -2.08 5.57
CA THR A 208 8.01 -0.65 5.71
C THR A 208 9.26 0.22 5.80
N ILE A 209 10.29 -0.21 6.56
CA ILE A 209 11.58 0.48 6.64
C ILE A 209 12.29 0.54 5.28
N LEU A 210 12.41 -0.59 4.58
CA LEU A 210 13.05 -0.63 3.27
C LEU A 210 12.30 0.21 2.24
N SER A 211 10.97 0.16 2.24
CA SER A 211 10.16 1.02 1.38
C SER A 211 10.37 2.50 1.69
N PHE A 212 10.46 2.85 2.98
CA PHE A 212 10.68 4.23 3.40
C PHE A 212 12.03 4.76 2.92
N ILE A 213 13.10 4.01 3.17
CA ILE A 213 14.48 4.39 2.80
C ILE A 213 14.64 4.53 1.28
N THR A 214 13.92 3.71 0.51
CA THR A 214 13.98 3.75 -0.96
C THR A 214 13.04 4.79 -1.59
N ALA A 215 12.11 5.38 -0.83
CA ALA A 215 11.15 6.34 -1.34
C ALA A 215 11.79 7.58 -2.01
N PRO A 216 12.82 8.25 -1.44
CA PRO A 216 13.47 9.39 -2.10
C PRO A 216 14.05 9.05 -3.48
N PHE A 217 14.62 7.84 -3.61
CA PHE A 217 15.18 7.37 -4.87
C PHE A 217 14.08 7.23 -5.94
N TYR A 218 13.00 6.50 -5.64
CA TYR A 218 11.90 6.32 -6.58
C TYR A 218 11.19 7.63 -6.90
N ALA A 219 10.97 8.49 -5.91
CA ALA A 219 10.42 9.83 -6.13
C ALA A 219 11.28 10.63 -7.11
N PHE A 220 12.60 10.60 -6.94
CA PHE A 220 13.53 11.38 -7.77
C PHE A 220 13.55 10.86 -9.21
N VAL A 221 13.61 9.54 -9.38
CA VAL A 221 13.61 8.92 -10.71
C VAL A 221 12.29 9.21 -11.44
N ASN A 222 11.14 9.09 -10.78
CA ASN A 222 9.84 9.45 -11.35
C ASN A 222 9.77 10.93 -11.74
N PHE A 223 10.17 11.83 -10.85
CA PHE A 223 10.20 13.27 -11.09
C PHE A 223 11.10 13.65 -12.28
N ARG A 224 12.30 13.05 -12.36
CA ARG A 224 13.24 13.28 -13.45
C ARG A 224 12.71 12.73 -14.76
N LEU A 225 12.13 11.53 -14.76
CA LEU A 225 11.60 10.87 -15.96
C LEU A 225 10.47 11.70 -16.57
N ILE A 226 9.46 12.07 -15.77
CA ILE A 226 8.28 12.79 -16.29
C ILE A 226 8.63 14.18 -16.83
N ASN A 227 9.66 14.82 -16.29
CA ASN A 227 10.15 16.12 -16.77
C ASN A 227 11.25 16.03 -17.85
N SER A 228 11.68 14.81 -18.21
CA SER A 228 12.78 14.60 -19.15
C SER A 228 12.42 14.88 -20.60
N LYS A 229 13.42 14.84 -21.48
CA LYS A 229 13.24 14.90 -22.94
C LYS A 229 12.42 13.73 -23.51
N TYR A 230 12.25 12.64 -22.75
CA TYR A 230 11.51 11.46 -23.19
C TYR A 230 9.99 11.59 -23.01
N THR A 231 9.52 12.63 -22.31
CA THR A 231 8.10 12.92 -22.14
C THR A 231 7.72 14.17 -22.95
N PRO A 232 6.72 14.09 -23.86
CA PRO A 232 6.20 15.23 -24.60
C PRO A 232 5.78 16.36 -23.65
N LYS A 233 6.03 17.63 -24.04
CA LYS A 233 5.79 18.79 -23.17
C LYS A 233 4.33 18.92 -22.73
N GLU A 234 3.40 18.52 -23.58
CA GLU A 234 1.95 18.53 -23.30
C GLU A 234 1.51 17.56 -22.20
N HIS A 235 2.27 16.48 -21.97
CA HIS A 235 2.00 15.48 -20.92
C HIS A 235 2.83 15.69 -19.66
N ARG A 236 3.53 16.83 -19.54
CA ARG A 236 4.35 17.13 -18.36
C ARG A 236 3.49 17.75 -17.25
N PRO A 237 3.84 17.52 -15.97
CA PRO A 237 3.13 18.12 -14.85
C PRO A 237 3.15 19.65 -14.91
N SER A 238 2.10 20.25 -14.35
CA SER A 238 2.03 21.70 -14.19
C SER A 238 3.14 22.22 -13.25
N LYS A 239 3.43 23.53 -13.31
CA LYS A 239 4.40 24.16 -12.41
C LYS A 239 4.08 23.91 -10.92
N GLY A 240 2.80 23.93 -10.55
CA GLY A 240 2.36 23.65 -9.18
C GLY A 240 2.69 22.23 -8.72
N ILE A 241 2.42 21.22 -9.57
CA ILE A 241 2.76 19.82 -9.26
C ILE A 241 4.27 19.63 -9.18
N ASN A 242 5.06 20.31 -10.03
CA ASN A 242 6.51 20.25 -9.95
C ASN A 242 7.05 20.86 -8.65
N ILE A 243 6.52 22.00 -8.20
CA ILE A 243 6.88 22.59 -6.90
C ILE A 243 6.53 21.63 -5.76
N LEU A 244 5.33 21.06 -5.77
CA LEU A 244 4.89 20.08 -4.78
C LEU A 244 5.80 18.84 -4.76
N SER A 245 6.19 18.36 -5.94
CA SER A 245 7.09 17.20 -6.08
C SER A 245 8.48 17.48 -5.51
N ILE A 246 9.03 18.69 -5.74
CA ILE A 246 10.31 19.10 -5.18
C ILE A 246 10.22 19.21 -3.65
N MET A 247 9.15 19.83 -3.13
CA MET A 247 8.92 19.90 -1.69
C MET A 247 8.80 18.51 -1.07
N GLY A 248 8.05 17.60 -1.70
CA GLY A 248 7.92 16.21 -1.30
C GLY A 248 9.25 15.45 -1.33
N LEU A 249 10.09 15.68 -2.34
CA LEU A 249 11.43 15.10 -2.42
C LEU A 249 12.33 15.56 -1.29
N ILE A 250 12.36 16.87 -1.00
CA ILE A 250 13.13 17.43 0.11
C ILE A 250 12.61 16.82 1.42
N PHE A 251 11.30 16.80 1.62
CA PHE A 251 10.65 16.21 2.79
C PHE A 251 11.07 14.74 2.98
N LEU A 252 10.87 13.89 1.98
CA LEU A 252 11.22 12.47 2.05
C LEU A 252 12.71 12.26 2.31
N THR A 253 13.57 13.05 1.68
CA THR A 253 15.03 12.94 1.86
C THR A 253 15.45 13.32 3.28
N CYS A 254 14.99 14.48 3.77
CA CYS A 254 15.28 14.93 5.12
C CYS A 254 14.79 13.94 6.18
N PHE A 255 13.56 13.45 6.03
CA PHE A 255 13.00 12.46 6.95
C PHE A 255 13.70 11.11 6.86
N THR A 256 14.14 10.67 5.68
CA THR A 256 14.93 9.44 5.53
C THR A 256 16.27 9.55 6.24
N VAL A 257 17.00 10.65 6.03
CA VAL A 257 18.28 10.90 6.72
C VAL A 257 18.08 10.93 8.22
N TRP A 258 17.07 11.67 8.70
CA TRP A 258 16.77 11.76 10.12
C TRP A 258 16.37 10.40 10.71
N TYR A 259 15.52 9.64 10.02
CA TYR A 259 15.13 8.29 10.45
C TYR A 259 16.34 7.37 10.62
N LEU A 260 17.29 7.41 9.69
CA LEU A 260 18.54 6.63 9.76
C LEU A 260 19.45 7.06 10.92
N THR A 261 19.34 8.30 11.42
CA THR A 261 20.09 8.73 12.62
C THR A 261 19.48 8.26 13.93
N ILE A 262 18.21 7.85 13.91
CA ILE A 262 17.45 7.41 15.09
C ILE A 262 17.36 5.88 15.18
N LEU A 263 17.44 5.20 14.03
CA LEU A 263 17.40 3.74 13.93
C LEU A 263 18.56 3.08 14.70
#